data_AF-A0A517NQG6-F1
#
_entry.id   AF-A0A517NQG6-F1
#
_cell.length_a   1.000
_cell.length_b   1.000
_cell.length_c   1.000
_cell.angle_alpha   90.00
_cell.angle_beta   90.00
_cell.angle_gamma   90.00
#
_symmetry.space_group_name_H-M   'P 1'
#
loop_
_entity.id
_entity.type
_entity.pdbx_description
1 polymer ?
#
loop_
_entity_poly.entity_id
_entity_poly.type
_entity_poly.pdbx_seq_one_letter_code
_entity_poly.pdbx_strand_id
1 'polypeptide(L)'
;MKSILRRAMQDSDNYVIEMEYCDASGKRTRRVVSPIRFVGAERFLGLCLCREAPRQFQLSRCENVRLIPSTEVLMPMPLYAEPIASANAGTSLGQAELCLA
;
A
#
# COMPACT_ATOMS: atom_id res chain seq x y z
N MET A 1 -17.33 10.45 -1.03
CA MET A 1 -15.86 10.44 -0.83
C MET A 1 -15.34 9.23 -0.05
N LYS A 2 -15.76 8.96 1.21
CA LYS A 2 -15.19 7.84 1.99
C LYS A 2 -15.29 6.47 1.29
N SER A 3 -16.36 6.21 0.54
CA SER A 3 -16.51 5.02 -0.31
C SER A 3 -15.45 4.91 -1.42
N ILE A 4 -15.15 6.02 -2.11
CA ILE A 4 -14.10 6.11 -3.13
C ILE A 4 -12.73 5.77 -2.52
N LEU A 5 -12.41 6.39 -1.38
CA LEU A 5 -11.16 6.10 -0.66
C LEU A 5 -11.07 4.63 -0.27
N ARG A 6 -12.14 4.05 0.28
CA ARG A 6 -12.18 2.61 0.62
C ARG A 6 -11.94 1.72 -0.58
N ARG A 7 -12.56 2.03 -1.74
CA ARG A 7 -12.35 1.26 -2.96
C ARG A 7 -10.88 1.27 -3.38
N ALA A 8 -10.24 2.42 -3.41
CA ALA A 8 -8.80 2.52 -3.73
C ALA A 8 -7.91 1.83 -2.68
N MET A 9 -8.28 1.85 -1.39
CA MET A 9 -7.54 1.14 -0.34
C MET A 9 -7.65 -0.39 -0.47
N GLN A 10 -8.82 -0.89 -0.89
CA GLN A 10 -9.09 -2.32 -1.05
C GLN A 10 -8.53 -2.89 -2.35
N ASP A 11 -8.38 -2.04 -3.37
CA ASP A 11 -7.98 -2.43 -4.73
C ASP A 11 -6.90 -1.48 -5.24
N SER A 12 -5.79 -1.40 -4.49
CA SER A 12 -4.69 -0.46 -4.73
C SER A 12 -3.90 -0.75 -6.00
N ASP A 13 -3.94 -2.00 -6.45
CA ASP A 13 -3.24 -2.45 -7.66
C ASP A 13 -3.91 -1.92 -8.91
N ASN A 14 -5.24 -1.71 -8.89
CA ASN A 14 -6.01 -1.22 -10.03
C ASN A 14 -6.41 0.25 -9.91
N TYR A 15 -6.43 0.81 -8.69
CA TYR A 15 -6.95 2.16 -8.48
C TYR A 15 -6.06 3.01 -7.57
N VAL A 16 -5.94 4.27 -7.95
CA VAL A 16 -5.53 5.36 -7.06
C VAL A 16 -6.61 6.43 -7.06
N ILE A 17 -6.43 7.48 -6.26
CA ILE A 17 -7.31 8.66 -6.32
C ILE A 17 -6.61 9.85 -6.94
N GLU A 18 -7.42 10.66 -7.59
CA GLU A 18 -7.08 12.01 -7.98
C GLU A 18 -7.99 12.99 -7.26
N MET A 19 -7.41 14.07 -6.72
CA MET A 19 -8.15 15.09 -5.98
C MET A 19 -7.52 16.47 -6.10
N GLU A 20 -8.33 17.49 -5.82
CA GLU A 20 -7.85 18.81 -5.46
C GLU A 20 -7.64 18.86 -3.95
N TYR A 21 -6.48 19.34 -3.52
CA TYR A 21 -6.12 19.46 -2.12
C TYR A 21 -5.74 20.90 -1.78
N CYS A 22 -6.43 21.48 -0.81
CA CYS A 22 -6.12 22.78 -0.24
C CYS A 22 -5.19 22.60 0.98
N ASP A 23 -3.98 23.13 0.93
CA ASP A 23 -3.05 23.04 2.06
C ASP A 23 -3.35 24.07 3.17
N ALA A 24 -2.54 24.08 4.22
CA ALA A 24 -2.75 24.99 5.35
C ALA A 24 -2.49 26.47 4.99
N SER A 25 -1.78 26.74 3.90
CA SER A 25 -1.56 28.09 3.38
C SER A 25 -2.68 28.56 2.46
N GLY A 26 -3.70 27.72 2.22
CA GLY A 26 -4.79 27.99 1.28
C GLY A 26 -4.44 27.67 -0.18
N LYS A 27 -3.25 27.13 -0.46
CA LYS A 27 -2.86 26.79 -1.83
C LYS A 27 -3.56 25.51 -2.28
N ARG A 28 -4.29 25.61 -3.40
CA ARG A 28 -4.93 24.47 -4.06
C ARG A 28 -3.94 23.77 -4.99
N THR A 29 -3.90 22.45 -4.92
CA THR A 29 -3.05 21.62 -5.78
C THR A 29 -3.79 20.37 -6.22
N ARG A 30 -3.62 19.96 -7.47
CA ARG A 30 -4.08 18.66 -7.95
C ARG A 30 -3.09 17.58 -7.50
N ARG A 31 -3.58 16.49 -6.93
CA ARG A 31 -2.76 15.43 -6.33
C ARG A 31 -3.27 14.08 -6.79
N VAL A 32 -2.33 13.22 -7.16
CA VAL A 32 -2.56 11.78 -7.29
C VAL A 32 -2.01 11.09 -6.05
N VAL A 33 -2.85 10.27 -5.41
CA VAL A 33 -2.53 9.64 -4.13
C VAL A 33 -3.02 8.20 -4.14
N SER A 34 -2.18 7.27 -3.71
CA SER A 34 -2.59 5.90 -3.38
C SER A 34 -2.97 5.85 -1.89
N PRO A 35 -4.25 5.74 -1.52
CA PRO A 35 -4.67 5.75 -0.11
C PRO A 35 -4.30 4.43 0.57
N ILE A 36 -3.77 4.49 1.79
CA ILE A 36 -3.30 3.33 2.55
C ILE A 36 -4.33 2.94 3.62
N ARG A 37 -4.71 3.89 4.48
CA ARG A 37 -5.68 3.67 5.56
C ARG A 37 -6.26 4.97 6.09
N PHE A 38 -7.39 4.89 6.78
CA PHE A 38 -7.87 6.00 7.60
C PHE A 38 -7.03 6.17 8.88
N VAL A 39 -6.92 7.41 9.34
CA VAL A 39 -6.29 7.79 10.61
C VAL A 39 -7.30 8.61 11.39
N GLY A 40 -8.07 7.94 12.25
CA GLY A 40 -9.26 8.52 12.86
C GLY A 40 -10.40 8.77 11.86
N ALA A 41 -11.35 9.63 12.22
CA ALA A 41 -12.55 9.88 11.43
C ALA A 41 -12.35 10.84 10.25
N GLU A 42 -11.38 11.75 10.38
CA GLU A 42 -11.25 12.96 9.54
C GLU A 42 -9.97 13.01 8.70
N ARG A 43 -9.13 11.98 8.77
CA ARG A 43 -7.86 11.92 8.02
C ARG A 43 -7.65 10.55 7.41
N PHE A 44 -6.79 10.52 6.39
CA PHE A 44 -6.24 9.29 5.87
C PHE A 44 -4.74 9.44 5.61
N LEU A 45 -4.02 8.34 5.70
CA LEU A 45 -2.65 8.20 5.25
C LEU A 45 -2.67 7.70 3.80
N GLY A 46 -1.91 8.33 2.91
CA GLY A 46 -1.74 7.89 1.54
C GLY A 46 -0.34 8.19 1.02
N LEU A 47 0.12 7.40 0.06
CA LEU A 47 1.33 7.67 -0.71
C LEU A 47 1.04 8.78 -1.70
N CYS A 48 1.63 9.96 -1.51
CA CYS A 48 1.48 11.07 -2.44
C CYS A 48 2.47 10.90 -3.58
N LEU A 49 1.99 10.56 -4.78
CA LEU A 49 2.87 10.31 -5.93
C LEU A 49 3.62 11.58 -6.36
N CYS A 50 3.01 12.76 -6.21
CA CYS A 50 3.68 14.02 -6.51
C CYS A 50 4.86 14.38 -5.58
N ARG A 51 4.99 13.69 -4.44
CA ARG A 51 6.02 13.95 -3.42
C ARG A 51 6.79 12.69 -3.04
N GLU A 52 6.48 11.57 -3.68
CA GLU A 52 7.11 10.26 -3.48
C GLU A 52 7.21 9.86 -2.01
N ALA A 53 6.20 10.21 -1.21
CA ALA A 53 6.24 10.02 0.25
C ALA A 53 4.85 9.79 0.85
N PRO A 54 4.75 8.97 1.91
CA PRO A 54 3.54 8.87 2.73
C PRO A 54 3.20 10.20 3.38
N ARG A 55 1.95 10.65 3.23
CA ARG A 55 1.44 11.90 3.81
C ARG A 55 0.05 11.70 4.38
N GLN A 56 -0.25 12.42 5.46
CA GLN A 56 -1.61 12.49 5.98
C GLN A 56 -2.38 13.62 5.31
N PHE A 57 -3.62 13.34 4.94
CA PHE A 57 -4.53 14.29 4.31
C PHE A 57 -5.78 14.46 5.17
N GLN A 58 -6.21 15.71 5.34
CA GLN A 58 -7.49 16.01 6.00
C GLN A 58 -8.64 15.89 5.00
N LEU A 59 -9.67 15.14 5.36
CA LEU A 59 -10.81 14.88 4.48
C LEU A 59 -11.55 16.17 4.10
N SER A 60 -11.68 17.11 5.04
CA SER A 60 -12.32 18.41 4.81
C SER A 60 -11.59 19.31 3.80
N ARG A 61 -10.35 18.97 3.43
CA ARG A 61 -9.53 19.73 2.48
C ARG A 61 -9.41 19.08 1.10
N CYS A 62 -10.11 17.96 0.91
CA CYS A 62 -10.12 17.20 -0.34
C CYS A 62 -11.38 17.56 -1.14
N GLU A 63 -11.19 18.06 -2.35
CA GLU A 63 -12.25 18.44 -3.29
C GLU A 63 -12.12 17.61 -4.58
N ASN A 64 -13.23 17.42 -5.30
CA ASN A 64 -13.26 16.76 -6.61
C ASN A 64 -12.58 15.37 -6.67
N VAL A 65 -12.71 14.60 -5.57
CA VAL A 65 -12.08 13.28 -5.43
C VAL A 65 -12.70 12.27 -6.38
N ARG A 66 -11.87 11.63 -7.20
CA ARG A 66 -12.28 10.54 -8.11
C ARG A 66 -11.29 9.38 -8.08
N LEU A 67 -11.77 8.21 -8.46
CA LEU A 67 -10.90 7.06 -8.78
C LEU A 67 -10.31 7.26 -10.17
N ILE A 68 -9.03 6.93 -10.31
CA ILE A 68 -8.41 6.77 -11.62
C ILE A 68 -7.69 5.41 -11.66
N PRO A 69 -7.58 4.78 -12.84
CA PRO A 69 -6.78 3.56 -12.99
C PRO A 69 -5.33 3.80 -12.56
N SER A 70 -4.79 2.90 -11.76
CA SER A 70 -3.39 2.94 -11.32
C SER A 70 -2.41 2.90 -12.52
N THR A 71 -2.78 2.21 -13.59
CA THR A 71 -1.99 2.06 -14.82
C THR A 71 -1.75 3.37 -15.58
N GLU A 72 -2.53 4.42 -15.29
CA GLU A 72 -2.32 5.75 -15.89
C GLU A 72 -1.17 6.53 -15.22
N VAL A 73 -0.76 6.12 -14.01
CA VAL A 73 0.17 6.92 -13.19
C VAL A 73 1.31 6.11 -12.56
N LEU A 74 1.16 4.79 -12.44
CA LEU A 74 2.19 3.89 -11.95
C LEU A 74 2.76 3.09 -13.12
N MET A 75 4.07 2.87 -13.12
CA MET A 75 4.69 1.89 -14.01
C MET A 75 4.65 0.51 -13.33
N PRO A 76 3.85 -0.44 -13.84
CA PRO A 76 3.85 -1.80 -13.32
C PRO A 76 5.19 -2.47 -13.64
N MET A 77 5.73 -3.20 -12.66
CA MET A 77 6.90 -4.05 -12.84
C MET A 77 6.46 -5.52 -12.89
N PRO A 78 6.93 -6.31 -13.87
CA PRO A 78 6.66 -7.74 -13.88
C PRO A 78 7.17 -8.41 -12.60
N LEU A 79 6.34 -9.26 -12.01
CA LEU A 79 6.76 -10.13 -10.92
C LEU A 79 7.41 -11.37 -11.52
N TYR A 80 8.62 -11.69 -11.08
CA TYR A 80 9.29 -12.94 -11.40
C TYR A 80 9.26 -13.84 -10.17
N ALA A 81 8.95 -15.12 -10.36
CA ALA A 81 9.00 -16.08 -9.28
C ALA A 81 10.47 -16.40 -8.98
N GLU A 82 10.94 -16.01 -7.81
CA GLU A 82 12.24 -16.44 -7.31
C GLU A 82 12.16 -17.92 -6.91
N PRO A 83 13.17 -18.75 -7.25
CA PRO A 83 13.21 -20.12 -6.78
C PRO A 83 13.35 -20.14 -5.25
N ILE A 84 12.37 -20.73 -4.58
CA ILE A 84 12.43 -20.95 -3.14
C ILE A 84 13.51 -22.01 -2.88
N ALA A 85 14.65 -21.61 -2.33
CA ALA A 85 15.62 -22.56 -1.82
C ALA A 85 14.96 -23.34 -0.68
N SER A 86 14.60 -24.60 -0.93
CA SER A 86 14.11 -25.52 0.09
C SER A 86 15.22 -25.75 1.11
N ALA A 87 15.15 -25.07 2.25
CA ALA A 87 15.96 -25.41 3.40
C ALA A 87 15.38 -26.70 4.01
N ASN A 88 15.94 -27.86 3.66
CA ASN A 88 15.80 -29.08 4.44
C ASN A 88 16.97 -30.03 4.22
N ALA A 89 17.79 -30.21 5.26
CA ALA A 89 18.43 -31.48 5.58
C ALA A 89 18.83 -31.48 7.06
N GLY A 90 17.83 -31.53 7.96
CA GLY A 90 18.05 -32.07 9.29
C GLY A 90 18.39 -33.56 9.15
N THR A 91 19.63 -33.94 9.41
CA THR A 91 20.03 -35.35 9.52
C THR A 91 19.78 -35.80 10.96
N SER A 92 18.62 -36.39 11.21
CA SER A 92 18.44 -37.29 12.35
C SER A 92 18.67 -38.71 11.86
N LEU A 93 19.68 -39.40 12.40
CA LEU A 93 19.73 -40.86 12.57
C LEU A 93 20.98 -41.22 13.38
N GLY A 94 20.76 -41.72 14.60
CA GLY A 94 21.83 -42.17 15.48
C GLY A 94 21.41 -42.45 16.93
N GLN A 95 20.19 -42.93 17.17
CA GLN A 95 19.92 -43.74 18.37
C GLN A 95 19.99 -45.21 17.95
N ALA A 96 20.99 -45.91 18.48
CA ALA A 96 20.89 -47.33 18.74
C ALA A 96 21.57 -47.59 20.09
N GLU A 97 20.81 -48.21 20.97
CA GLU A 97 21.10 -48.63 22.33
C GLU A 97 22.40 -49.44 22.45
N LEU A 98 23.04 -49.40 23.63
CA LEU A 98 23.29 -50.62 24.40
C LEU A 98 23.63 -50.25 25.87
N CYS A 99 22.63 -50.34 26.74
CA CYS A 99 22.79 -50.66 28.16
C CYS A 99 22.53 -52.16 28.30
N LEU A 100 23.52 -52.93 28.78
CA LEU A 100 23.43 -54.05 29.75
C LEU A 100 24.68 -54.96 29.62
N ALA A 101 25.59 -54.86 30.58
CA ALA A 101 26.23 -55.96 31.33
C ALA A 101 27.21 -55.36 32.35
#